data_AF-A0A9N7YSK0-F1
#
_entry.id   AF-A0A9N7YSK0-F1
#
_cell.length_a   1.000
_cell.length_b   1.000
_cell.length_c   1.000
_cell.angle_alpha   90.00
_cell.angle_beta   90.00
_cell.angle_gamma   90.00
#
_symmetry.space_group_name_H-M   'P 1'
#
loop_
_entity.id
_entity.type
_entity.pdbx_description
1 polymer ?
#
loop_
_entity_poly.entity_id
_entity_poly.type
_entity_poly.pdbx_seq_one_letter_code
_entity_poly.pdbx_strand_id
1 'polypeptide(L)'
;MARMLGCSSSYLHKKMRSFQLSVGKRFTPISDANLEELVRRLHSLFPRSGSEMMRAYLHADGIVVPRRRVRETLNRIDPAAAAQR
;
A
#
# COMPACT_ATOMS: atom_id res chain seq x y z
N MET A 1 15.27 6.42 15.11
CA MET A 1 16.21 5.26 15.12
C MET A 1 17.66 5.69 15.19
N ALA A 2 18.23 6.39 14.20
CA ALA A 2 19.65 6.81 14.22
C ALA A 2 20.04 7.63 15.46
N ARG A 3 19.22 8.63 15.83
CA ARG A 3 19.42 9.45 17.05
C ARG A 3 19.35 8.65 18.36
N MET A 4 18.48 7.64 18.42
CA MET A 4 18.37 6.74 19.59
C MET A 4 19.59 5.83 19.73
N LEU A 5 20.24 5.50 18.60
CA LEU A 5 21.41 4.63 18.52
C LEU A 5 22.74 5.42 18.54
N GLY A 6 22.71 6.75 18.77
CA GLY A 6 23.89 7.59 18.82
C GLY A 6 24.72 7.64 17.53
N CYS A 7 24.12 7.32 16.38
CA CYS A 7 24.83 7.25 15.09
C CYS A 7 24.18 8.12 14.02
N SER A 8 24.93 8.42 12.96
CA SER A 8 24.39 9.15 11.81
C SER A 8 23.45 8.28 10.98
N SER A 9 22.44 8.88 10.36
CA SER A 9 21.51 8.16 9.45
C SER A 9 22.25 7.46 8.31
N SER A 10 23.33 8.05 7.82
CA SER A 10 24.19 7.48 6.77
C SER A 10 24.88 6.20 7.22
N TYR A 11 25.39 6.17 8.46
CA TYR A 11 25.98 4.96 9.05
C TYR A 11 24.95 3.84 9.16
N LEU A 12 23.77 4.17 9.70
CA LEU A 12 22.68 3.22 9.87
C LEU A 12 22.22 2.65 8.51
N HIS A 13 22.02 3.49 7.49
CA HIS A 13 21.67 3.04 6.13
C HIS A 13 22.77 2.17 5.49
N LYS A 14 24.05 2.49 5.69
CA LYS A 14 25.18 1.69 5.20
C LYS A 14 25.21 0.31 5.87
N LYS A 15 24.99 0.27 7.18
CA LYS A 15 24.97 -0.95 7.99
C LYS A 15 23.76 -1.83 7.65
N MET A 16 22.58 -1.25 7.46
CA MET A 16 21.40 -2.00 7.02
C MET A 16 21.61 -2.65 5.65
N ARG A 17 22.24 -1.93 4.71
CA ARG A 17 22.62 -2.50 3.41
C ARG A 17 23.63 -3.63 3.53
N SER A 18 24.64 -3.53 4.41
CA SER A 18 25.60 -4.63 4.60
C SER A 18 24.95 -5.90 5.16
N PHE A 19 23.88 -5.76 5.94
CA PHE A 19 23.10 -6.89 6.45
C PHE A 19 21.96 -7.34 5.53
N GLN A 20 21.89 -6.82 4.29
CA GLN A 20 20.79 -7.09 3.35
C GLN A 20 19.38 -6.78 3.93
N LEU A 21 19.33 -5.96 4.98
CA LEU A 21 18.09 -5.51 5.60
C LEU A 21 17.52 -4.40 4.71
N SER A 22 16.68 -4.79 3.75
CA SER A 22 15.94 -3.83 2.94
C SER A 22 14.84 -3.20 3.79
N VAL A 23 15.04 -1.94 4.16
CA VAL A 23 13.97 -1.06 4.69
C VAL A 23 12.85 -0.86 3.66
N GLY A 24 13.07 -1.29 2.41
CA GLY A 24 12.23 -1.01 1.25
C GLY A 24 11.05 -1.96 1.04
N LYS A 25 10.92 -3.08 1.77
CA LYS A 25 9.74 -3.96 1.64
C LYS A 25 8.52 -3.39 2.40
N ARG A 26 8.21 -2.12 2.16
CA ARG A 26 7.05 -1.44 2.73
C ARG A 26 5.75 -1.86 2.03
N PHE A 27 5.84 -2.36 0.80
CA PHE A 27 4.71 -2.76 -0.01
C PHE A 27 4.80 -4.24 -0.39
N THR A 28 3.67 -4.92 -0.36
CA THR A 28 3.55 -6.31 -0.77
C THR A 28 3.72 -6.40 -2.30
N PRO A 29 4.58 -7.28 -2.81
CA PRO A 29 4.72 -7.48 -4.25
C PRO A 29 3.46 -8.17 -4.79
N ILE A 30 2.52 -7.37 -5.29
CA ILE A 30 1.25 -7.82 -5.88
C ILE A 30 1.08 -7.29 -7.31
N SER A 31 0.63 -8.17 -8.20
CA SER A 31 0.26 -7.84 -9.58
C SER A 31 -0.95 -6.90 -9.62
N ASP A 32 -1.03 -6.04 -10.63
CA ASP A 32 -2.19 -5.16 -10.83
C ASP A 32 -3.48 -5.96 -11.06
N ALA A 33 -3.41 -7.11 -11.72
CA ALA A 33 -4.57 -7.98 -11.96
C ALA A 33 -5.15 -8.54 -10.65
N ASN A 34 -4.30 -9.10 -9.79
CA ASN A 34 -4.72 -9.64 -8.49
C ASN A 34 -5.24 -8.53 -7.57
N LEU A 35 -4.63 -7.34 -7.62
CA LEU A 35 -5.11 -6.18 -6.89
C LEU A 35 -6.50 -5.76 -7.35
N GLU A 36 -6.74 -5.73 -8.66
CA GLU A 36 -8.06 -5.40 -9.22
C GLU A 36 -9.13 -6.39 -8.80
N GLU A 37 -8.84 -7.69 -8.84
CA GLU A 37 -9.77 -8.74 -8.40
C GLU A 37 -10.16 -8.58 -6.92
N LEU A 38 -9.17 -8.35 -6.05
CA LEU A 38 -9.40 -8.13 -4.62
C LEU A 38 -10.23 -6.86 -4.36
N VAL A 39 -9.88 -5.76 -5.03
CA VAL A 39 -10.61 -4.48 -4.91
C VAL A 39 -12.04 -4.65 -5.44
N ARG A 40 -12.25 -5.36 -6.55
CA ARG A 40 -13.59 -5.64 -7.10
C ARG A 40 -14.43 -6.47 -6.13
N ARG A 41 -13.84 -7.50 -5.51
CA ARG A 41 -14.51 -8.32 -4.48
C ARG A 41 -14.86 -7.53 -3.22
N LEU A 42 -13.96 -6.67 -2.75
CA LEU A 42 -14.23 -5.81 -1.58
C LEU A 42 -15.25 -4.73 -1.91
N HIS A 43 -15.24 -4.20 -3.14
CA HIS A 43 -16.19 -3.19 -3.58
C HIS A 43 -17.62 -3.75 -3.68
N SER A 44 -17.78 -5.01 -4.13
CA SER A 44 -19.11 -5.65 -4.15
C SER A 44 -19.68 -5.86 -2.74
N LEU A 45 -18.81 -6.12 -1.75
CA LEU A 45 -19.20 -6.24 -0.34
C LEU A 45 -19.51 -4.87 0.29
N PHE A 46 -18.75 -3.84 -0.09
CA PHE A 46 -18.83 -2.50 0.50
C PHE A 46 -18.85 -1.38 -0.55
N PRO A 47 -19.98 -1.18 -1.25
CA PRO A 47 -20.06 -0.30 -2.43
C PRO A 47 -19.89 1.20 -2.14
N ARG A 48 -19.95 1.61 -0.86
CA ARG A 48 -19.73 3.02 -0.45
C ARG A 48 -18.31 3.29 0.06
N SER A 49 -17.43 2.29 0.02
CA SER A 49 -16.07 2.41 0.56
C SER A 49 -15.17 3.24 -0.34
N GLY A 50 -14.57 4.29 0.23
CA GLY A 50 -13.56 5.09 -0.46
C GLY A 50 -12.19 4.42 -0.55
N SER A 51 -11.26 5.05 -1.27
CA SER A 51 -9.89 4.53 -1.47
C SER A 51 -9.12 4.29 -0.16
N GLU A 52 -9.36 5.10 0.88
CA GLU A 52 -8.71 4.91 2.19
C GLU A 52 -9.26 3.69 2.93
N MET A 53 -10.58 3.48 2.89
CA MET A 53 -11.20 2.28 3.47
C MET A 53 -10.77 1.02 2.72
N MET A 54 -10.71 1.08 1.39
CA MET A 54 -10.21 -0.02 0.58
C MET A 54 -8.75 -0.37 0.93
N ARG A 55 -7.91 0.66 1.16
CA ARG A 55 -6.54 0.45 1.63
C ARG A 55 -6.50 -0.17 3.03
N ALA A 56 -7.39 0.22 3.93
CA ALA A 56 -7.47 -0.36 5.27
C ALA A 56 -7.86 -1.84 5.21
N TYR A 57 -8.82 -2.23 4.38
CA TYR A 57 -9.19 -3.63 4.17
C TYR A 57 -8.04 -4.45 3.59
N LEU A 58 -7.35 -3.94 2.55
CA LEU A 58 -6.17 -4.61 2.00
C LEU A 58 -5.08 -4.79 3.06
N HIS A 59 -4.88 -3.79 3.92
CA HIS A 59 -3.91 -3.87 5.02
C HIS A 59 -4.32 -4.89 6.09
N ALA A 60 -5.62 -5.04 6.37
CA ALA A 60 -6.13 -6.07 7.27
C ALA A 60 -5.90 -7.49 6.72
N ASP A 61 -5.94 -7.65 5.39
CA ASP A 61 -5.57 -8.87 4.67
C ASP A 61 -4.04 -9.10 4.56
N GLY A 62 -3.23 -8.22 5.18
CA GLY A 62 -1.76 -8.31 5.12
C GLY A 62 -1.14 -7.81 3.82
N ILE A 63 -1.93 -7.17 2.95
CA ILE A 63 -1.48 -6.65 1.66
C ILE A 63 -1.28 -5.13 1.78
N VAL A 64 -0.03 -4.69 1.79
CA VAL A 64 0.31 -3.28 1.88
C VAL A 64 0.53 -2.73 0.47
N VAL A 65 -0.37 -1.87 0.01
CA VAL A 65 -0.35 -1.31 -1.35
C VAL A 65 -0.21 0.21 -1.30
N PRO A 66 0.53 0.85 -2.23
CA PRO A 66 0.59 2.30 -2.33
C PRO A 66 -0.80 2.92 -2.55
N ARG A 67 -1.08 4.05 -1.87
CA ARG A 67 -2.36 4.79 -2.01
C ARG A 67 -2.68 5.13 -3.48
N ARG A 68 -1.67 5.48 -4.27
CA ARG A 68 -1.85 5.79 -5.71
C ARG A 68 -2.43 4.59 -6.47
N ARG A 69 -1.88 3.39 -6.28
CA ARG A 69 -2.37 2.17 -6.95
C ARG A 69 -3.81 1.85 -6.56
N VAL A 70 -4.14 1.90 -5.26
CA VAL A 70 -5.51 1.65 -4.79
C VAL A 70 -6.51 2.63 -5.41
N ARG A 71 -6.15 3.93 -5.50
CA ARG A 71 -7.01 4.95 -6.12
C ARG A 71 -7.20 4.70 -7.62
N GLU A 72 -6.13 4.37 -8.34
CA GLU A 72 -6.19 4.07 -9.78
C GLU A 72 -7.06 2.84 -10.05
N THR A 73 -6.91 1.78 -9.26
CA THR A 73 -7.75 0.57 -9.37
C THR A 73 -9.21 0.88 -9.06
N LEU A 74 -9.49 1.66 -8.01
CA LEU A 74 -10.85 2.03 -7.64
C LEU A 74 -11.51 2.92 -8.70
N ASN A 75 -10.78 3.87 -9.29
CA ASN A 75 -11.27 4.73 -10.37
C ASN A 75 -11.58 3.94 -11.66
N ARG A 76 -10.88 2.83 -11.92
CA ARG A 76 -11.18 1.95 -13.06
C ARG A 76 -12.45 1.14 -12.83
N ILE A 77 -12.71 0.73 -11.58
CA ILE A 77 -13.88 -0.09 -11.22
C ILE A 77 -15.13 0.78 -11.10
N ASP A 78 -15.03 1.94 -10.46
CA ASP A 78 -16.12 2.89 -10.28
C ASP A 78 -15.70 4.32 -10.62
N PRO A 79 -15.72 4.67 -11.92
CA PRO A 79 -15.40 6.03 -12.36
C PRO A 79 -16.44 7.06 -11.90
N ALA A 80 -17.69 6.64 -11.63
CA ALA A 80 -18.77 7.53 -11.22
C ALA A 80 -18.59 7.98 -9.75
N ALA A 81 -18.28 7.06 -8.84
CA ALA A 81 -17.98 7.37 -7.45
C ALA A 81 -16.66 8.13 -7.29
N ALA A 82 -15.73 7.98 -8.24
CA ALA A 82 -14.50 8.76 -8.30
C ALA A 82 -14.73 10.21 -8.76
N ALA A 83 -15.66 10.44 -9.69
CA ALA A 83 -15.99 11.77 -10.21
C ALA A 83 -16.77 12.65 -9.20
N GLN A 84 -17.39 12.04 -8.19
CA GLN A 84 -18.15 12.72 -7.14
C GLN A 84 -17.31 13.16 -5.92
N ARG A 85 -15.98 12.97 -5.93
CA ARG A 85 -15.07 13.32 -4.82
C ARG A 85 -14.00 14.30 -5.27
#